data_AF-A0A060BKJ9-F1
#
_entry.id   AF-A0A060BKJ9-F1
#
_cell.length_a   1.000
_cell.length_b   1.000
_cell.length_c   1.000
_cell.angle_alpha   90.00
_cell.angle_beta   90.00
_cell.angle_gamma   90.00
#
_symmetry.space_group_name_H-M   'P 1'
#
loop_
_entity.id
_entity.type
_entity.pdbx_description
1 polymer ?
#
loop_
_entity_poly.entity_id
_entity_poly.type
_entity_poly.pdbx_seq_one_letter_code
_entity_poly.pdbx_strand_id
1 'polypeptide(L)' 'HLGAIADTIDAGVDVRGYFYWSLLDNYEWAWGYEKRFGIIHVDYDSQQRALKDSALEYRRVIAARAIDVPSAR' A
#
# COMPACT_ATOMS: atom_id res chain seq x y z
N HIS A 1 1.04 -5.69 -7.51
CA HIS A 1 0.06 -6.50 -6.74
C HIS A 1 -1.39 -6.17 -7.09
N LEU A 2 -1.82 -4.90 -7.06
CA LEU A 2 -3.21 -4.54 -7.40
C LEU A 2 -3.64 -5.00 -8.81
N GLY A 3 -2.76 -4.93 -9.82
CA GLY A 3 -3.03 -5.47 -11.16
C GLY A 3 -3.37 -6.96 -11.15
N ALA A 4 -2.51 -7.78 -10.54
CA ALA A 4 -2.77 -9.22 -10.40
C ALA A 4 -4.07 -9.54 -9.64
N ILE A 5 -4.46 -8.70 -8.66
CA ILE A 5 -5.75 -8.85 -7.98
C ILE A 5 -6.91 -8.53 -8.93
N ALA A 6 -6.79 -7.48 -9.75
CA ALA A 6 -7.77 -7.15 -10.78
C ALA A 6 -7.92 -8.30 -11.78
N ASP A 7 -6.81 -8.81 -12.32
CA ASP A 7 -6.82 -9.94 -13.26
C ASP A 7 -7.46 -11.20 -12.62
N THR A 8 -7.26 -11.42 -11.33
CA THR A 8 -7.86 -12.54 -10.57
C THR A 8 -9.38 -12.37 -10.39
N ILE A 9 -9.84 -11.14 -10.15
CA ILE A 9 -11.27 -10.81 -10.10
C ILE A 9 -11.90 -11.04 -11.47
N ASP A 10 -11.23 -10.61 -12.55
CA ASP A 10 -11.69 -10.82 -13.93
C ASP A 10 -11.76 -12.31 -14.30
N ALA A 11 -10.88 -13.14 -13.73
CA ALA A 11 -10.92 -14.60 -13.84
C ALA A 11 -12.04 -15.27 -13.02
N GLY A 12 -12.86 -14.50 -12.30
CA GLY A 12 -14.05 -15.00 -11.58
C GLY A 12 -13.81 -15.38 -10.12
N VAL A 13 -12.63 -15.08 -9.55
CA VAL A 13 -12.35 -15.35 -8.13
C VAL A 13 -12.99 -14.27 -7.25
N ASP A 14 -13.63 -14.69 -6.15
CA ASP A 14 -14.33 -13.77 -5.25
C ASP A 14 -13.39 -13.02 -4.28
N VAL A 15 -12.75 -11.96 -4.75
CA VAL A 15 -11.91 -11.07 -3.93
C VAL A 15 -12.67 -9.79 -3.58
N ARG A 16 -12.86 -9.54 -2.28
CA ARG A 16 -13.70 -8.43 -1.77
C ARG A 16 -12.93 -7.20 -1.32
N GLY A 17 -11.62 -7.30 -1.14
CA GLY A 17 -10.83 -6.20 -0.61
C GLY A 17 -9.33 -6.46 -0.62
N TYR A 18 -8.58 -5.38 -0.41
CA TYR A 18 -7.12 -5.38 -0.31
C TYR A 18 -6.69 -4.46 0.82
N PHE A 19 -5.80 -4.95 1.67
CA PHE A 19 -5.18 -4.17 2.73
C PHE A 19 -3.67 -4.14 2.50
N TYR A 20 -3.12 -2.94 2.43
CA TYR A 20 -1.68 -2.75 2.36
C TYR A 20 -1.06 -2.87 3.77
N TRP A 21 0.04 -3.61 3.87
CA TRP A 21 0.92 -3.58 5.03
C TRP A 21 2.05 -2.57 4.76
N SER A 22 2.11 -1.44 5.43
CA SER A 22 1.22 -0.95 6.49
C SER A 22 0.92 0.54 6.33
N LEU A 23 0.10 1.10 7.22
CA LEU A 23 -0.17 2.53 7.20
C LEU A 23 1.08 3.36 7.59
N LEU A 24 1.75 2.98 8.69
CA LEU A 24 2.86 3.72 9.28
C LEU A 24 4.15 2.90 9.24
N ASP A 25 5.29 3.57 9.06
CA ASP A 25 6.58 2.98 9.42
C ASP A 25 6.53 2.56 10.89
N ASN A 26 6.72 1.28 11.17
CA ASN A 26 6.49 0.67 12.49
C ASN A 26 7.72 -0.13 12.94
N TYR A 27 7.64 -0.72 14.14
CA TYR A 27 8.65 -1.66 14.63
C TYR A 27 8.48 -3.01 13.93
N GLU A 28 9.46 -3.41 13.13
CA GLU A 28 9.42 -4.62 12.31
C GLU A 28 10.17 -5.78 12.97
N TRP A 29 9.63 -6.26 14.10
CA TRP A 29 10.05 -7.49 14.77
C TRP A 29 11.57 -7.55 15.05
N ALA A 30 12.26 -8.57 14.53
CA ALA A 30 13.69 -8.77 14.71
C ALA A 30 14.54 -7.66 14.08
N TRP A 31 13.98 -6.89 13.16
CA TRP A 31 14.68 -5.80 12.44
C TRP A 31 14.52 -4.44 13.13
N GLY A 32 13.74 -4.38 14.21
CA GLY A 32 13.42 -3.13 14.88
C GLY A 32 12.91 -2.06 13.90
N TYR A 33 13.51 -0.87 13.95
CA TYR A 33 13.09 0.27 13.14
C TYR A 33 13.90 0.46 11.84
N GLU A 34 14.76 -0.50 11.50
CA GLU A 34 15.59 -0.41 10.29
C GLU A 34 14.76 -0.59 9.01
N LYS A 35 13.75 -1.48 9.04
CA LYS A 35 12.84 -1.70 7.92
C LYS A 35 11.60 -0.84 8.05
N ARG A 36 11.15 -0.29 6.92
CA ARG A 36 10.10 0.73 6.83
C ARG A 36 9.10 0.38 5.75
N PHE A 37 8.01 -0.27 6.13
CA PHE A 37 6.95 -0.75 5.24
C PHE A 37 5.76 0.21 5.12
N GLY A 38 5.70 1.27 5.92
CA GLY A 38 4.56 2.18 5.93
C GLY A 38 4.46 2.99 4.64
N ILE A 39 3.24 3.29 4.18
CA ILE A 39 3.03 4.36 3.20
C ILE A 39 3.16 5.77 3.82
N ILE A 40 3.14 5.87 5.14
CA ILE A 40 3.39 7.10 5.90
C ILE A 40 4.70 6.94 6.66
N HIS A 41 5.64 7.85 6.42
CA HIS A 41 6.86 7.93 7.20
C HIS A 41 6.58 8.42 8.61
N VAL A 42 7.27 7.83 9.58
CA VAL A 42 7.27 8.28 10.98
C VAL A 42 8.70 8.61 11.37
N ASP A 43 8.90 9.86 11.79
CA ASP A 43 10.09 10.27 12.53
C ASP A 43 9.93 9.78 13.97
N TYR A 44 10.80 8.88 14.42
CA TYR A 44 10.62 8.20 15.71
C TYR A 44 10.98 9.05 16.92
N ASP A 45 11.79 10.10 16.75
CA ASP A 45 12.17 10.97 17.86
C ASP A 45 11.07 12.00 18.14
N SER A 46 10.49 12.57 17.07
CA SER A 46 9.49 13.65 17.14
C SER A 46 8.04 13.18 16.97
N GLN A 47 7.82 11.94 16.50
CA GLN A 47 6.52 11.38 16.12
C GLN A 47 5.82 12.10 14.97
N GLN A 48 6.52 12.99 14.27
CA GLN A 48 5.98 13.63 13.08
C GLN A 48 5.74 12.61 11.96
N ARG A 49 4.68 12.83 11.19
CA ARG A 49 4.24 11.93 10.13
C ARG A 49 4.23 12.66 8.80
N ALA A 50 4.86 12.05 7.81
CA ALA A 50 4.91 12.57 6.44
C ALA A 50 4.36 11.53 5.47
N LEU A 51 3.45 11.96 4.59
CA LEU A 51 2.96 11.11 3.52
C LEU A 51 4.11 10.82 2.54
N LYS A 52 4.33 9.55 2.20
CA LYS A 52 5.22 9.18 1.09
C LYS A 52 4.45 9.29 -0.22
N ASP A 53 5.16 9.27 -1.34
CA ASP A 53 4.53 9.22 -2.67
C ASP A 53 3.58 8.02 -2.81
N SER A 54 3.92 6.90 -2.18
CA SER A 54 3.05 5.72 -2.13
C SER A 54 1.72 5.99 -1.43
N ALA A 55 1.66 6.84 -0.40
CA ALA A 55 0.38 7.23 0.22
C ALA A 55 -0.44 8.13 -0.70
N LEU A 56 0.21 9.05 -1.41
CA LEU A 56 -0.46 9.93 -2.38
C LEU A 56 -1.04 9.12 -3.54
N GLU A 57 -0.27 8.15 -4.04
CA GLU A 57 -0.71 7.24 -5.09
C GLU A 57 -1.82 6.31 -4.60
N TYR A 58 -1.69 5.73 -3.40
CA TYR A 58 -2.73 4.89 -2.82
C TYR A 58 -4.04 5.65 -2.61
N ARG A 59 -3.97 6.93 -2.19
CA ARG A 59 -5.13 7.83 -2.14
C ARG A 59 -5.78 8.03 -3.50
N ARG A 60 -4.98 8.25 -4.55
CA ARG A 60 -5.47 8.40 -5.94
C ARG A 60 -6.18 7.14 -6.41
N VAL A 61 -5.56 5.98 -6.23
CA VAL A 61 -6.13 4.67 -6.61
C VAL A 61 -7.45 4.41 -5.89
N ILE A 62 -7.53 4.68 -4.59
CA ILE A 62 -8.78 4.54 -3.82
C ILE A 62 -9.86 5.48 -4.38
N ALA A 63 -9.53 6.74 -4.61
CA ALA A 63 -10.48 7.74 -5.10
C ALA A 63 -11.00 7.41 -6.52
N ALA A 64 -10.10 6.98 -7.40
CA ALA A 64 -10.44 6.59 -8.77
C ALA A 64 -11.09 5.20 -8.85
N ARG A 65 -10.90 4.35 -7.84
CA ARG A 65 -11.18 2.91 -7.86
C ARG A 65 -10.59 2.22 -9.10
N ALA A 66 -9.41 2.67 -9.51
CA ALA A 66 -8.71 2.23 -10.70
C ALA A 66 -7.20 2.35 -10.51
N ILE A 67 -6.44 1.56 -11.27
CA ILE A 67 -4.98 1.63 -11.36
C ILE A 67 -4.60 1.93 -12.80
N ASP A 68 -3.57 2.76 -13.00
CA ASP A 68 -3.07 3.08 -14.35
C ASP A 68 -1.99 2.09 -14.77
N VAL A 69 -2.30 0.80 -14.64
CA VAL A 69 -1.41 -0.28 -15.03
C VAL A 69 -2.13 -1.06 -16.12
N PRO A 70 -1.53 -1.25 -17.32
CA PRO A 70 -2.08 -2.14 -18.31
C PRO A 70 -2.27 -3.52 -17.68
N SER A 71 -3.49 -4.09 -17.78
CA SER A 71 -3.72 -5.50 -17.41
C SER A 71 -2.71 -6.37 -18.17
N ALA A 72 -2.05 -7.26 -17.44
CA ALA A 72 -1.13 -8.22 -18.03
C ALA A 72 -1.98 -9.25 -18.78
N ARG A 73 -2.25 -8.98 -20.05
CA ARG A 73 -2.88 -9.94 -20.96
C ARG A 73 -2.02 -11.19 -21.12
#